data_AF-A0A852JU50-F1
#
_entry.id   AF-A0A852JU50-F1
#
_cell.length_a   1.000
_cell.length_b   1.000
_cell.length_c   1.000
_cell.angle_alpha   90.00
_cell.angle_beta   90.00
_cell.angle_gamma   90.00
#
_symmetry.space_group_name_H-M   'P 1'
#
loop_
_entity.id
_entity.type
_entity.pdbx_description
1 polymer ?
#
loop_
_entity_poly.entity_id
_entity_poly.type
_entity_poly.pdbx_seq_one_letter_code
_entity_poly.pdbx_strand_id
1 'polypeptide(L)'
;DVKSRTAWFMNLRNAGTLSDTSSLDETTYEKLAEETLDSLADFFEDLADKPFIPEDYDVSLENGVLTIKLGGDMGTYVINKQTPNRQIWLSSP
;
A
#
# COMPACT_ATOMS: atom_id res chain seq x y z
N ASP A 1 9.75 13.57 29.74
CA ASP A 1 8.75 12.51 29.97
C ASP A 1 7.79 12.51 28.78
N VAL A 2 8.16 11.80 27.70
CA VAL A 2 7.36 11.71 26.47
C VAL A 2 6.87 10.28 26.38
N LYS A 3 5.58 10.12 26.68
CA LYS A 3 4.90 8.83 26.74
C LYS A 3 4.66 8.33 25.31
N SER A 4 5.50 7.38 24.87
CA SER A 4 5.34 6.69 23.60
C SER A 4 3.96 6.01 23.57
N ARG A 5 3.07 6.49 22.70
CA ARG A 5 1.76 5.88 22.47
C ARG A 5 1.92 4.87 21.34
N THR A 6 2.26 3.63 21.70
CA THR A 6 2.23 2.51 20.76
C THR A 6 0.77 2.30 20.32
N ALA A 7 0.45 2.65 19.08
CA ALA A 7 -0.80 2.27 18.46
C ALA A 7 -0.73 0.77 18.15
N TRP A 8 -1.56 -0.01 18.84
CA TRP A 8 -1.73 -1.42 18.53
C TRP A 8 -2.54 -1.55 17.24
N PHE A 9 -1.85 -1.71 16.10
CA PHE A 9 -2.50 -2.11 14.87
C PHE A 9 -3.01 -3.54 15.04
N MET A 10 -4.30 -3.69 15.33
CA MET A 10 -4.98 -4.98 15.26
C MET A 10 -4.95 -5.43 13.80
N ASN A 11 -4.15 -6.46 13.50
CA ASN A 11 -4.24 -7.20 12.25
C ASN A 11 -5.62 -7.87 12.19
N LEU A 12 -6.63 -7.16 11.68
CA LEU A 12 -7.86 -7.75 11.19
C LEU A 12 -7.52 -8.55 9.93
N ARG A 13 -6.94 -9.74 10.11
CA ARG A 13 -6.94 -10.76 9.07
C ARG A 13 -8.38 -11.22 8.91
N ASN A 14 -9.15 -10.51 8.09
CA ASN A 14 -10.32 -11.12 7.48
C ASN A 14 -9.76 -12.14 6.49
N ALA A 15 -9.51 -13.36 6.98
CA ALA A 15 -9.24 -14.50 6.11
C ALA A 15 -10.56 -14.77 5.38
N GLY A 16 -10.76 -14.07 4.26
CA GLY A 16 -11.83 -14.37 3.34
C GLY A 16 -11.80 -15.86 3.08
N THR A 17 -12.95 -16.51 3.26
CA THR A 17 -13.15 -17.93 2.98
C THR A 17 -12.53 -18.23 1.63
N LEU A 18 -11.51 -19.10 1.62
CA LEU A 18 -10.85 -19.57 0.42
C LEU A 18 -11.85 -20.50 -0.30
N SER A 19 -12.91 -19.93 -0.88
CA SER A 19 -13.66 -20.61 -1.93
C SER A 19 -12.66 -20.81 -3.04
N ASP A 20 -12.47 -22.04 -3.51
CA ASP A 20 -11.64 -22.38 -4.67
C ASP A 20 -11.74 -21.27 -5.72
N THR A 21 -10.76 -20.36 -5.71
CA THR A 21 -10.71 -19.23 -6.60
C THR A 21 -10.56 -19.84 -7.98
N SER A 22 -11.64 -19.83 -8.75
CA SER A 22 -11.54 -19.75 -10.21
C SER A 22 -10.35 -18.85 -10.50
N SER A 23 -9.30 -19.41 -11.11
CA SER A 23 -8.05 -18.71 -11.37
C SER A 23 -8.38 -17.33 -11.94
N LEU A 24 -8.09 -16.27 -11.20
CA LEU A 24 -8.30 -14.91 -11.66
C LEU A 24 -7.58 -14.80 -13.00
N ASP A 25 -8.32 -14.52 -14.08
CA ASP A 25 -7.68 -14.35 -15.38
C ASP A 25 -6.78 -13.11 -15.34
N GLU A 26 -5.75 -13.12 -16.19
CA GLU A 26 -4.72 -12.09 -16.19
C GLU A 26 -5.31 -10.70 -16.41
N THR A 27 -6.25 -10.55 -17.34
CA THR A 27 -6.90 -9.26 -17.63
C THR A 27 -7.66 -8.72 -16.42
N THR A 28 -8.40 -9.58 -15.73
CA THR A 28 -9.12 -9.18 -14.51
C THR A 28 -8.16 -8.82 -13.38
N TYR A 29 -7.07 -9.59 -13.20
CA TYR A 29 -6.03 -9.26 -12.24
C TYR A 29 -5.40 -7.89 -12.55
N GLU A 30 -4.99 -7.67 -13.79
CA GLU A 30 -4.32 -6.43 -14.22
C GLU A 30 -5.18 -5.22 -13.91
N LYS A 31 -6.45 -5.26 -14.34
CA LYS A 31 -7.39 -4.18 -14.10
C LYS A 31 -7.60 -3.90 -12.61
N LEU A 32 -7.90 -4.94 -11.81
CA LEU A 32 -8.16 -4.75 -10.38
C LEU A 32 -6.93 -4.27 -9.63
N ALA A 33 -5.74 -4.78 -9.96
CA ALA A 33 -4.51 -4.40 -9.31
C ALA A 33 -4.10 -2.97 -9.67
N GLU A 34 -4.27 -2.55 -10.92
CA GLU A 34 -4.05 -1.16 -11.35
C GLU A 34 -5.03 -0.20 -10.66
N GLU A 35 -6.33 -0.46 -10.73
CA GLU A 35 -7.36 0.36 -10.06
C GLU A 35 -7.12 0.47 -8.54
N THR A 36 -6.65 -0.62 -7.92
CA THR A 36 -6.32 -0.62 -6.48
C THR A 36 -5.09 0.23 -6.18
N LEU A 37 -4.02 0.13 -6.98
CA LEU A 37 -2.81 0.93 -6.77
C LEU A 37 -3.07 2.41 -7.02
N ASP A 38 -3.83 2.76 -8.06
CA ASP A 38 -4.24 4.14 -8.33
C ASP A 38 -5.05 4.70 -7.16
N SER A 39 -6.06 3.97 -6.68
CA SER A 39 -6.88 4.41 -5.54
C SER A 39 -6.06 4.58 -4.25
N LEU A 40 -5.04 3.74 -4.05
CA LEU A 40 -4.12 3.87 -2.91
C LEU A 40 -3.20 5.08 -3.08
N ALA A 41 -2.66 5.31 -4.28
CA ALA A 41 -1.83 6.47 -4.59
C ALA A 41 -2.60 7.76 -4.30
N ASP A 42 -3.81 7.91 -4.86
CA ASP A 42 -4.70 9.05 -4.62
C ASP A 42 -4.92 9.27 -3.11
N PHE A 43 -5.23 8.20 -2.36
CA PHE A 43 -5.44 8.30 -0.92
C PHE A 43 -4.21 8.79 -0.16
N PHE A 44 -3.01 8.33 -0.52
CA PHE A 44 -1.77 8.73 0.13
C PHE A 44 -1.32 10.14 -0.30
N GLU A 45 -1.54 10.53 -1.55
CA GLU A 45 -1.32 11.90 -2.02
C GLU A 45 -2.21 12.89 -1.26
N ASP A 46 -3.49 12.57 -1.04
CA ASP A 46 -4.43 13.36 -0.23
C ASP A 46 -3.97 13.52 1.24
N LEU A 47 -3.11 12.63 1.73
CA LEU A 47 -2.54 12.75 3.07
C LEU A 47 -1.39 13.77 3.11
N ALA A 48 -0.69 14.04 2.01
CA ALA A 48 0.46 14.94 1.98
C ALA A 48 0.14 16.35 2.51
N ASP A 49 -1.10 16.81 2.32
CA ASP A 49 -1.58 18.12 2.78
C ASP A 49 -1.95 18.19 4.28
N LYS A 50 -1.85 17.08 5.02
CA LYS A 50 -2.26 17.05 6.43
C LYS A 50 -1.18 17.65 7.33
N PRO A 51 -1.56 18.42 8.38
CA PRO A 51 -0.60 19.16 9.21
C PRO A 51 0.33 18.29 10.08
N PHE A 52 0.10 16.98 10.13
CA PHE A 52 0.90 16.02 10.89
C PHE A 52 1.91 15.24 10.01
N ILE A 53 1.92 15.50 8.71
CA ILE A 53 2.80 14.82 7.77
C ILE A 53 4.15 15.57 7.67
N PRO A 54 5.29 14.85 7.69
CA PRO A 54 6.61 15.47 7.53
C PRO A 54 6.77 16.20 6.20
N GLU A 55 7.63 17.22 6.15
CA GLU A 55 7.91 18.00 4.93
C GLU A 55 8.52 17.15 3.80
N ASP A 56 9.18 16.04 4.14
CA ASP A 56 9.82 15.10 3.22
C ASP A 56 8.95 13.86 2.91
N TYR A 57 7.66 13.90 3.24
CA TYR A 57 6.69 12.91 2.79
C TYR A 57 6.51 12.98 1.28
N ASP A 58 6.50 11.82 0.63
CA ASP A 58 6.46 11.72 -0.83
C ASP A 58 5.82 10.40 -1.27
N VAL A 59 4.96 10.47 -2.29
CA VAL A 59 4.21 9.34 -2.84
C VAL A 59 4.47 9.31 -4.34
N SER A 60 4.77 8.13 -4.87
CA SER A 60 4.96 7.94 -6.32
C SER A 60 4.43 6.58 -6.74
N LEU A 61 3.67 6.56 -7.84
CA LEU A 61 3.22 5.34 -8.50
C LEU A 61 3.83 5.28 -9.90
N GLU A 62 4.74 4.33 -10.12
CA GLU A 62 5.39 4.14 -11.42
C GLU A 62 5.42 2.67 -11.80
N ASN A 63 4.94 2.34 -13.01
CA ASN A 63 4.99 0.99 -13.59
C ASN A 63 4.46 -0.12 -12.65
N GLY A 64 3.38 0.16 -11.91
CA GLY A 64 2.81 -0.80 -10.96
C GLY A 64 3.55 -0.91 -9.63
N VAL A 65 4.47 0.01 -9.34
CA VAL A 65 5.17 0.13 -8.06
C VAL A 65 4.73 1.41 -7.36
N LEU A 66 3.98 1.29 -6.28
CA LEU A 66 3.63 2.39 -5.38
C LEU A 66 4.68 2.50 -4.28
N THR A 67 5.38 3.63 -4.22
CA THR A 67 6.38 3.95 -3.21
C THR A 67 5.88 5.08 -2.32
N ILE A 68 5.89 4.87 -1.01
CA ILE A 68 5.44 5.84 -0.01
C ILE A 68 6.59 6.10 0.95
N LYS A 69 7.21 7.29 0.85
CA LYS A 69 8.21 7.77 1.81
C LYS A 69 7.47 8.51 2.92
N LEU A 70 7.59 7.99 4.14
CA LEU A 70 6.90 8.59 5.28
C LEU A 70 7.59 9.85 5.82
N GLY A 71 8.84 10.09 5.41
CA GLY A 71 9.65 11.20 5.89
C GLY A 71 10.32 10.93 7.24
N GLY A 72 11.33 11.74 7.57
CA GLY A 72 12.17 11.58 8.75
C GLY A 72 12.80 10.17 8.84
N ASP A 73 12.66 9.53 10.00
CA ASP A 73 13.25 8.22 10.28
C ASP A 73 12.24 7.05 10.12
N MET A 74 11.07 7.31 9.52
CA MET A 74 9.99 6.32 9.40
C MET A 74 10.12 5.38 8.20
N GLY A 75 11.05 5.69 7.28
CA GLY A 75 11.40 4.83 6.16
C GLY A 75 10.43 4.89 4.97
N THR A 76 10.47 3.84 4.14
CA THR A 76 9.77 3.80 2.85
C THR A 76 9.04 2.48 2.66
N TYR A 77 7.73 2.56 2.44
CA TYR A 77 6.90 1.44 2.04
C TYR A 77 6.93 1.30 0.52
N VAL A 78 6.94 0.05 0.04
CA VAL A 78 6.85 -0.27 -1.39
C VAL A 78 5.76 -1.32 -1.59
N ILE A 79 4.76 -1.00 -2.40
CA ILE A 79 3.70 -1.92 -2.83
C ILE A 79 3.92 -2.17 -4.32
N ASN A 80 4.09 -3.42 -4.72
CA ASN A 80 4.43 -3.79 -6.09
C ASN A 80 3.43 -4.79 -6.68
N LYS A 81 2.86 -4.47 -7.85
CA LYS A 81 2.09 -5.39 -8.67
C LYS A 81 3.04 -6.34 -9.42
N GLN A 82 2.86 -7.65 -9.24
CA GLN A 82 3.62 -8.68 -9.92
C GLN A 82 2.74 -9.52 -10.85
N THR A 83 2.60 -9.05 -12.09
CA THR A 83 1.76 -9.61 -13.17
C THR A 83 1.94 -11.12 -13.40
N PRO A 84 3.15 -11.67 -13.59
CA PRO A 84 3.32 -13.07 -13.96
C PRO A 84 2.77 -14.04 -12.92
N ASN A 85 2.79 -13.64 -11.64
CA ASN A 85 2.30 -14.45 -10.54
C ASN A 85 0.90 -14.04 -10.08
N ARG A 86 0.33 -12.96 -10.63
CA ARG A 86 -0.92 -12.32 -10.19
C ARG A 86 -0.91 -12.03 -8.69
N GLN A 87 0.17 -11.40 -8.21
CA GLN A 87 0.39 -11.11 -6.79
C GLN A 87 0.64 -9.63 -6.55
N ILE A 88 0.34 -9.15 -5.35
CA ILE A 88 0.81 -7.84 -4.89
C ILE A 88 1.77 -8.08 -3.72
N TRP A 89 2.94 -7.46 -3.78
CA TRP A 89 3.95 -7.53 -2.73
C TRP A 89 3.95 -6.24 -1.93
N LEU A 90 4.25 -6.35 -0.64
CA LEU A 90 4.42 -5.22 0.27
C LEU A 90 5.79 -5.36 0.95
N SER A 91 6.62 -4.34 0.83
CA SER A 91 7.80 -4.13 1.65
C SER A 91 7.51 -3.03 2.67
N SER A 92 7.78 -3.31 3.93
CA SER A 92 7.76 -2.33 5.02
C SER A 92 9.21 -1.96 5.38
N PRO A 93 9.48 -0.69 5.74
CA PRO A 93 10.73 -0.32 6.39
C PRO A 93 10.92 -1.04 7.74
#